data_AF-A0AAU3IQB5-F1
#
_entry.id   AF-A0AAU3IQB5-F1
#
_cell.length_a   1.000
_cell.length_b   1.000
_cell.length_c   1.000
_cell.angle_alpha   90.00
_cell.angle_beta   90.00
_cell.angle_gamma   90.00
#
_symmetry.space_group_name_H-M   'P 1'
#
loop_
_entity.id
_entity.type
_entity.pdbx_description
1 polymer ?
#
loop_
_entity_poly.entity_id
_entity_poly.type
_entity_poly.pdbx_seq_one_letter_code
_entity_poly.pdbx_strand_id
1 'polypeptide(L)'
;MSSSESSSESSSDAGHPRPAASNPDASNPDASNPADPHPTASNPAGPRPAASNPAWRDAMRPVRMERVAIVAPSRVLTNVLRRVGDAGLVELSTPADASLETVARTAVVRDEVAALAGWMPAPAMPELAGRLAALGGAVVAISRPRGAEAPSLLRAGGLRGSLSPVVSTYGTVPYRDIDPTPLAAGAYVVMFGMMFGDAGHGVLLLVAAAVLYRAHRTGRTDRTGRAGRPGALARFGRGWPFALGAGVTSILFGLAYGEFFGPTGLVPVLWLAPLAQPVQLLLTALGVGALLLGAAYALGVVNRWREGGWPVALYSPAGIAGAALFTGAGLAVAGWYAGLDLLALAGGLLAATGLVLAFTGFLADAGGGPSGIAQAVMRLFDVVVRLGANLVSFARLAAFGLTHAAIGSIVWVGTTTLWAGRPVAAVVVFVVGNALAFTIEALVVGVQALRLEYYELFSRLFQAEGRPFRPWRLPPTSGEARSCPSGSGEACRP
;
A
#
# COMPACT_ATOMS: atom_id res chain seq x y z
N MET A 1 -14.12 -3.04 65.76
CA MET A 1 -14.26 -2.05 66.84
C MET A 1 -14.44 -0.70 66.20
N SER A 2 -15.59 -0.08 66.46
CA SER A 2 -15.94 1.35 66.34
C SER A 2 -15.80 1.99 64.94
N SER A 3 -16.89 2.32 64.22
CA SER A 3 -17.79 3.49 64.41
C SER A 3 -17.02 4.81 64.21
N SER A 4 -17.46 5.87 63.54
CA SER A 4 -18.74 6.33 62.97
C SER A 4 -18.46 7.80 62.58
N GLU A 5 -18.88 8.28 61.41
CA GLU A 5 -20.00 9.23 61.23
C GLU A 5 -19.66 10.72 61.13
N SER A 6 -20.44 11.33 60.22
CA SER A 6 -21.04 12.67 60.26
C SER A 6 -20.25 13.84 59.67
N SER A 7 -20.87 14.84 59.02
CA SER A 7 -22.16 14.99 58.31
C SER A 7 -22.24 16.46 57.84
N SER A 8 -23.26 16.74 57.02
CA SER A 8 -23.95 18.03 56.73
C SER A 8 -23.36 18.90 55.60
N GLU A 9 -24.04 19.11 54.45
CA GLU A 9 -25.36 19.76 54.17
C GLU A 9 -25.32 21.28 54.41
N SER A 10 -25.91 22.19 53.62
CA SER A 10 -27.03 22.16 52.66
C SER A 10 -26.96 23.44 51.76
N SER A 11 -27.39 23.40 50.48
CA SER A 11 -28.68 23.90 49.92
C SER A 11 -28.71 25.41 49.57
N SER A 12 -28.89 25.81 48.30
CA SER A 12 -30.16 26.11 47.55
C SER A 12 -30.51 27.63 47.64
N ASP A 13 -31.14 28.34 46.71
CA ASP A 13 -31.89 28.04 45.49
C ASP A 13 -32.16 29.34 44.68
N ALA A 14 -32.50 29.15 43.39
CA ALA A 14 -33.50 29.84 42.54
C ALA A 14 -33.56 31.37 42.27
N GLY A 15 -33.84 31.72 40.99
CA GLY A 15 -34.82 32.78 40.66
C GLY A 15 -34.56 33.68 39.43
N HIS A 16 -35.20 33.37 38.29
CA HIS A 16 -35.44 34.20 37.07
C HIS A 16 -36.40 35.40 37.32
N PRO A 17 -36.87 36.25 36.35
CA PRO A 17 -36.64 36.37 34.87
C PRO A 17 -36.49 37.84 34.30
N ARG A 18 -36.44 37.98 32.96
CA ARG A 18 -36.39 39.21 32.07
C ARG A 18 -37.69 40.07 32.05
N PRO A 19 -37.75 41.29 31.43
CA PRO A 19 -38.01 41.53 29.96
C PRO A 19 -37.29 42.81 29.36
N ALA A 20 -36.91 42.95 28.07
CA ALA A 20 -37.57 43.29 26.77
C ALA A 20 -37.61 44.79 26.34
N ALA A 21 -37.51 45.02 25.01
CA ALA A 21 -37.75 46.25 24.19
C ALA A 21 -36.60 47.30 24.10
N SER A 22 -36.27 47.99 22.98
CA SER A 22 -36.93 48.27 21.68
C SER A 22 -35.90 48.77 20.62
N ASN A 23 -36.27 48.63 19.34
CA ASN A 23 -35.58 48.93 18.06
C ASN A 23 -35.81 50.42 17.61
N PRO A 24 -35.70 50.83 16.32
CA PRO A 24 -34.58 51.11 15.40
C PRO A 24 -34.59 52.59 14.85
N ASP A 25 -33.67 52.98 13.94
CA ASP A 25 -33.93 53.76 12.69
C ASP A 25 -32.65 54.34 12.03
N ALA A 26 -32.42 54.00 10.75
CA ALA A 26 -32.32 54.89 9.57
C ALA A 26 -30.89 55.47 9.34
N SER A 27 -30.31 55.63 8.15
CA SER A 27 -30.74 55.61 6.74
C SER A 27 -29.48 55.65 5.83
N ASN A 28 -29.51 54.98 4.68
CA ASN A 28 -28.67 55.22 3.47
C ASN A 28 -29.35 56.37 2.66
N PRO A 29 -28.82 57.03 1.58
CA PRO A 29 -27.88 56.53 0.55
C PRO A 29 -26.99 57.58 -0.19
N ASP A 30 -26.34 57.12 -1.28
CA ASP A 30 -25.97 57.82 -2.53
C ASP A 30 -24.63 58.58 -2.69
N ALA A 31 -23.76 58.00 -3.54
CA ALA A 31 -23.47 58.45 -4.92
C ALA A 31 -21.98 58.55 -5.34
N SER A 32 -21.73 57.97 -6.52
CA SER A 32 -20.81 58.39 -7.60
C SER A 32 -19.27 58.30 -7.44
N ASN A 33 -18.68 57.42 -8.26
CA ASN A 33 -17.31 57.42 -8.78
C ASN A 33 -17.30 58.28 -10.09
N PRO A 34 -16.21 58.94 -10.57
CA PRO A 34 -15.08 58.24 -11.24
C PRO A 34 -13.67 58.92 -11.20
N ALA A 35 -12.63 58.11 -11.48
CA ALA A 35 -11.36 58.40 -12.19
C ALA A 35 -10.32 59.41 -11.61
N ASP A 36 -9.16 58.94 -11.13
CA ASP A 36 -7.89 58.82 -11.90
C ASP A 36 -6.69 58.36 -11.01
N PRO A 37 -5.58 57.84 -11.59
CA PRO A 37 -4.65 56.95 -10.91
C PRO A 37 -3.36 57.63 -10.42
N HIS A 38 -2.90 57.29 -9.20
CA HIS A 38 -1.53 57.54 -8.75
C HIS A 38 -0.75 56.22 -8.63
N PRO A 39 0.51 56.16 -9.10
CA PRO A 39 1.31 54.94 -9.08
C PRO A 39 2.03 54.79 -7.74
N THR A 40 1.52 53.93 -6.86
CA THR A 40 2.25 53.55 -5.64
C THR A 40 3.11 52.31 -5.89
N ALA A 41 4.43 52.56 -5.87
CA ALA A 41 5.55 51.68 -5.57
C ALA A 41 5.23 50.18 -5.37
N SER A 42 5.77 49.38 -6.30
CA SER A 42 5.90 47.92 -6.19
C SER A 42 6.77 47.52 -5.00
N ASN A 43 6.17 46.90 -4.00
CA ASN A 43 6.85 46.16 -2.93
C ASN A 43 7.30 44.79 -3.51
N PRO A 44 8.57 44.35 -3.40
CA PRO A 44 9.00 43.09 -3.96
C PRO A 44 8.33 41.93 -3.21
N ALA A 45 7.62 41.11 -3.97
CA ALA A 45 6.94 39.93 -3.47
C ALA A 45 7.93 38.99 -2.75
N GLY A 46 7.66 38.74 -1.46
CA GLY A 46 8.21 37.59 -0.75
C GLY A 46 7.82 36.28 -1.44
N PRO A 47 8.57 35.19 -1.20
CA PRO A 47 8.34 33.92 -1.88
C PRO A 47 6.91 33.44 -1.62
N ARG A 48 6.09 33.39 -2.68
CA ARG A 48 4.76 32.80 -2.64
C ARG A 48 4.89 31.36 -2.12
N PRO A 49 4.14 30.95 -1.09
CA PRO A 49 4.12 29.55 -0.67
C PRO A 49 3.64 28.72 -1.87
N ALA A 50 4.45 27.74 -2.26
CA ALA A 50 4.11 26.81 -3.33
C ALA A 50 2.72 26.23 -3.07
N ALA A 51 1.84 26.34 -4.06
CA ALA A 51 0.50 25.78 -4.03
C ALA A 51 0.57 24.34 -3.50
N SER A 52 -0.05 24.10 -2.34
CA SER A 52 -0.11 22.80 -1.71
C SER A 52 -0.87 21.86 -2.65
N ASN A 53 -0.13 21.02 -3.37
CA ASN A 53 -0.67 19.89 -4.11
C ASN A 53 -1.50 19.05 -3.11
N PRO A 54 -2.68 18.55 -3.49
CA PRO A 54 -3.54 17.89 -2.51
C PRO A 54 -2.80 16.67 -1.94
N ALA A 55 -2.76 16.58 -0.60
CA ALA A 55 -1.90 15.66 0.15
C ALA A 55 -1.97 14.19 -0.27
N TRP A 56 -3.07 13.76 -0.92
CA TRP A 56 -3.23 12.42 -1.47
C TRP A 56 -2.34 12.13 -2.70
N ARG A 57 -2.03 13.13 -3.54
CA ARG A 57 -1.17 12.97 -4.73
C ARG A 57 0.30 12.79 -4.38
N ASP A 58 0.77 13.50 -3.37
CA ASP A 58 2.15 13.38 -2.88
C ASP A 58 2.34 12.11 -2.02
N ALA A 59 1.25 11.54 -1.53
CA ALA A 59 1.29 10.28 -0.80
C ALA A 59 1.46 9.06 -1.73
N MET A 60 0.94 9.08 -2.96
CA MET A 60 1.00 7.96 -3.92
C MET A 60 2.33 7.84 -4.70
N ARG A 61 3.37 8.57 -4.27
CA ARG A 61 4.66 8.62 -4.96
C ARG A 61 5.79 8.24 -4.00
N PRO A 62 6.80 7.48 -4.47
CA PRO A 62 8.08 7.41 -3.78
C PRO A 62 8.59 8.82 -3.46
N VAL A 63 9.23 8.98 -2.29
CA VAL A 63 9.76 10.28 -1.87
C VAL A 63 10.77 10.76 -2.90
N ARG A 64 10.62 12.00 -3.38
CA ARG A 64 11.49 12.54 -4.43
C ARG A 64 12.96 12.48 -3.97
N MET A 65 13.78 11.73 -4.69
CA MET A 65 15.22 11.64 -4.47
C MET A 65 15.98 12.65 -5.32
N GLU A 66 16.97 13.27 -4.71
CA GLU A 66 17.87 14.23 -5.33
C GLU A 66 19.28 13.69 -5.27
N ARG A 67 20.01 13.82 -6.38
CA ARG A 67 21.42 13.46 -6.42
C ARG A 67 22.18 14.68 -5.91
N VAL A 68 22.97 14.48 -4.87
CA VAL A 68 23.67 15.57 -4.18
C VAL A 68 25.17 15.29 -4.12
N ALA A 69 25.94 16.36 -4.17
CA ALA A 69 27.34 16.37 -3.80
C ALA A 69 27.45 17.03 -2.42
N ILE A 70 28.04 16.30 -1.47
CA ILE A 70 28.47 16.84 -0.19
C ILE A 70 29.86 17.42 -0.42
N VAL A 71 29.99 18.74 -0.28
CA VAL A 71 31.23 19.47 -0.52
C VAL A 71 31.70 20.05 0.79
N ALA A 72 32.96 19.82 1.15
CA ALA A 72 33.55 20.37 2.37
C ALA A 72 35.05 20.62 2.19
N PRO A 73 35.64 21.57 2.94
CA PRO A 73 37.09 21.67 3.02
C PRO A 73 37.71 20.37 3.54
N SER A 74 38.81 19.92 2.94
CA SER A 74 39.48 18.65 3.26
C SER A 74 39.82 18.53 4.75
N ARG A 75 40.15 19.65 5.41
CA ARG A 75 40.44 19.74 6.85
C ARG A 75 39.23 19.45 7.77
N VAL A 76 38.00 19.64 7.29
CA VAL A 76 36.75 19.45 8.07
C VAL A 76 35.92 18.26 7.56
N LEU A 77 36.37 17.57 6.52
CA LEU A 77 35.66 16.48 5.85
C LEU A 77 35.18 15.40 6.84
N THR A 78 36.02 14.99 7.79
CA THR A 78 35.69 13.99 8.80
C THR A 78 34.53 14.42 9.71
N ASN A 79 34.48 15.69 10.11
CA ASN A 79 33.41 16.21 10.96
C ASN A 79 32.10 16.34 10.19
N VAL A 80 32.18 16.76 8.92
CA VAL A 80 31.04 16.79 8.00
C VAL A 80 30.48 15.39 7.77
N LEU A 81 31.34 14.41 7.46
CA LEU A 81 30.96 13.01 7.29
C LEU A 81 30.33 12.43 8.56
N ARG A 82 30.87 12.73 9.74
CA ARG A 82 30.24 12.30 11.00
C ARG A 82 28.80 12.82 11.10
N ARG A 83 28.58 14.11 10.79
CA ARG A 83 27.25 14.72 10.84
C ARG A 83 26.28 14.16 9.79
N VAL A 84 26.80 13.77 8.62
CA VAL A 84 26.03 13.09 7.56
C VAL A 84 25.61 11.70 8.01
N GLY A 85 26.53 10.94 8.60
CA GLY A 85 26.26 9.59 9.13
C GLY A 85 25.28 9.60 10.30
N ASP A 86 25.37 10.59 11.19
CA ASP A 86 24.43 10.80 12.30
C ASP A 86 23.01 11.16 11.80
N ALA A 87 22.94 11.97 10.74
CA ALA A 87 21.66 12.34 10.13
C ALA A 87 21.00 11.13 9.45
N GLY A 88 21.77 10.24 8.84
CA GLY A 88 21.25 9.06 8.14
C GLY A 88 20.30 9.43 7.00
N LEU A 89 20.58 10.54 6.30
CA LEU A 89 19.74 11.11 5.24
C LEU A 89 20.33 10.94 3.84
N VAL A 90 21.57 10.46 3.72
CA VAL A 90 22.29 10.35 2.43
C VAL A 90 22.75 8.92 2.21
N GLU A 91 22.42 8.36 1.05
CA GLU A 91 23.02 7.13 0.53
C GLU A 91 24.25 7.51 -0.30
N LEU A 92 25.43 7.13 0.18
CA LEU A 92 26.69 7.35 -0.52
C LEU A 92 26.94 6.23 -1.54
N SER A 93 27.87 6.44 -2.47
CA SER A 93 28.27 5.40 -3.43
C SER A 93 29.03 4.22 -2.78
N THR A 94 29.31 4.30 -1.49
CA THR A 94 29.94 3.25 -0.67
C THR A 94 28.89 2.34 -0.02
N PRO A 95 29.28 1.13 0.44
CA PRO A 95 28.41 0.29 1.27
C PRO A 95 27.82 1.06 2.45
N ALA A 96 26.58 0.74 2.84
CA ALA A 96 25.82 1.48 3.86
C ALA A 96 26.45 1.41 5.27
N ASP A 97 27.31 0.41 5.49
CA ASP A 97 28.07 0.09 6.70
C ASP A 97 29.57 0.46 6.59
N ALA A 98 29.97 1.13 5.49
CA ALA A 98 31.35 1.52 5.30
C ALA A 98 31.85 2.41 6.44
N SER A 99 33.04 2.11 6.96
CA SER A 99 33.69 2.93 7.98
C SER A 99 33.93 4.35 7.46
N LEU A 100 33.96 5.31 8.38
CA LEU A 100 34.19 6.72 8.04
C LEU A 100 35.48 6.92 7.24
N GLU A 101 36.54 6.17 7.55
CA GLU A 101 37.82 6.22 6.83
C GLU A 101 37.68 5.73 5.38
N THR A 102 36.97 4.63 5.17
CA THR A 102 36.71 4.08 3.82
C THR A 102 35.93 5.09 2.99
N VAL A 103 34.91 5.71 3.58
CA VAL A 103 34.12 6.75 2.91
C VAL A 103 34.97 7.97 2.58
N ALA A 104 35.78 8.45 3.53
CA ALA A 104 36.65 9.60 3.31
C ALA A 104 37.66 9.37 2.16
N ARG A 105 38.15 8.15 1.98
CA ARG A 105 39.05 7.79 0.86
C ARG A 105 38.39 7.80 -0.51
N THR A 106 37.06 7.64 -0.57
CA THR A 106 36.30 7.73 -1.83
C THR A 106 35.97 9.17 -2.24
N ALA A 107 36.26 10.14 -1.37
CA ALA A 107 36.04 11.54 -1.69
C ALA A 107 36.96 11.98 -2.83
N VAL A 108 36.39 12.71 -3.80
CA VAL A 108 37.17 13.37 -4.84
C VAL A 108 37.73 14.65 -4.23
N VAL A 109 39.05 14.71 -4.09
CA VAL A 109 39.75 15.86 -3.53
C VAL A 109 40.40 16.66 -4.67
N ARG A 110 40.13 17.95 -4.74
CA ARG A 110 40.88 18.92 -5.55
C ARG A 110 41.30 20.07 -4.65
N ASP A 111 42.60 20.32 -4.61
CA ASP A 111 43.21 21.33 -3.75
C ASP A 111 42.77 21.16 -2.28
N GLU A 112 42.10 22.17 -1.71
CA GLU A 112 41.59 22.13 -0.33
C GLU A 112 40.14 21.66 -0.21
N VAL A 113 39.49 21.22 -1.30
CA VAL A 113 38.06 20.88 -1.31
C VAL A 113 37.87 19.40 -1.61
N ALA A 114 37.09 18.72 -0.76
CA ALA A 114 36.68 17.35 -0.93
C ALA A 114 35.18 17.27 -1.25
N ALA A 115 34.82 16.39 -2.18
CA ALA A 115 33.44 16.17 -2.59
C ALA A 115 33.06 14.69 -2.63
N LEU A 116 31.85 14.37 -2.15
CA LEU A 116 31.26 13.03 -2.21
C LEU A 116 29.89 13.08 -2.86
N ALA A 117 29.63 12.20 -3.82
CA ALA A 117 28.32 12.07 -4.45
C ALA A 117 27.45 11.07 -3.69
N GLY A 118 26.16 11.38 -3.58
CA GLY A 118 25.16 10.50 -2.99
C GLY A 118 23.74 10.85 -3.43
N TRP A 119 22.79 10.10 -2.89
CA TRP A 119 21.36 10.31 -3.07
C TRP A 119 20.73 10.70 -1.74
N MET A 120 19.78 11.63 -1.74
CA MET A 120 19.03 11.97 -0.54
C MET A 120 17.58 12.35 -0.85
N PRO A 121 16.66 12.26 0.13
CA PRO A 121 15.32 12.80 -0.02
C PRO A 121 15.35 14.32 -0.21
N ALA A 122 14.79 14.81 -1.33
CA ALA A 122 14.72 16.24 -1.64
C ALA A 122 14.08 17.09 -0.51
N PRO A 123 13.02 16.63 0.19
CA PRO A 123 12.46 17.39 1.32
C PRO A 123 13.44 17.57 2.49
N ALA A 124 14.43 16.68 2.64
CA ALA A 124 15.41 16.70 3.73
C ALA A 124 16.70 17.45 3.37
N MET A 125 16.85 17.88 2.11
CA MET A 125 17.99 18.67 1.63
C MET A 125 18.21 19.97 2.42
N PRO A 126 17.20 20.85 2.63
CA PRO A 126 17.41 22.10 3.35
C PRO A 126 17.82 21.88 4.81
N GLU A 127 17.27 20.84 5.45
CA GLU A 127 17.63 20.48 6.82
C GLU A 127 19.10 20.06 6.93
N LEU A 128 19.56 19.17 6.04
CA LEU A 128 20.96 18.74 6.03
C LEU A 128 21.90 19.88 5.66
N ALA A 129 21.52 20.70 4.67
CA ALA A 129 22.31 21.87 4.26
C ALA A 129 22.54 22.83 5.44
N GLY A 130 21.50 23.10 6.25
CA GLY A 130 21.63 23.91 7.47
C GLY A 130 22.57 23.29 8.51
N ARG A 131 22.51 21.95 8.70
CA ARG A 131 23.40 21.23 9.63
C ARG A 131 24.86 21.24 9.18
N LEU A 132 25.12 21.20 7.87
CA LEU A 132 26.49 21.18 7.32
C LEU A 132 27.10 22.58 7.19
N ALA A 133 26.29 23.60 6.94
CA ALA A 133 26.75 25.00 6.84
C ALA A 133 27.50 25.46 8.09
N ALA A 134 27.05 25.03 9.28
CA ALA A 134 27.71 25.31 10.56
C ALA A 134 29.15 24.76 10.67
N LEU A 135 29.50 23.77 9.84
CA LEU A 135 30.83 23.14 9.79
C LEU A 135 31.65 23.61 8.57
N GLY A 136 31.12 24.55 7.77
CA GLY A 136 31.71 24.96 6.50
C GLY A 136 31.51 23.97 5.36
N GLY A 137 30.60 23.00 5.50
CA GLY A 137 30.19 22.09 4.44
C GLY A 137 28.93 22.56 3.71
N ALA A 138 28.73 22.10 2.49
CA ALA A 138 27.57 22.40 1.67
C ALA A 138 27.00 21.13 1.03
N VAL A 139 25.69 21.13 0.81
CA VAL A 139 24.99 20.12 0.00
C VAL A 139 24.59 20.79 -1.30
N VAL A 140 25.08 20.26 -2.42
CA VAL A 140 24.84 20.82 -3.75
C VAL A 140 24.10 19.81 -4.60
N ALA A 141 22.98 20.19 -5.21
CA ALA A 141 22.28 19.34 -6.17
C ALA A 141 23.12 19.18 -7.44
N ILE A 142 23.32 17.93 -7.87
CA ILE A 142 24.07 17.60 -9.09
C ILE A 142 23.20 16.88 -10.11
N SER A 143 23.53 17.04 -11.38
CA SER A 143 22.82 16.37 -12.47
C SER A 143 22.87 14.85 -12.34
N ARG A 144 21.74 14.21 -12.64
CA ARG A 144 21.62 12.75 -12.68
C ARG A 144 22.34 12.22 -13.94
N PRO A 145 23.25 11.23 -13.81
CA PRO A 145 23.84 10.58 -14.98
C PRO A 145 22.74 9.88 -15.80
N ARG A 146 22.88 9.87 -17.13
CA ARG A 146 22.01 9.05 -17.99
C ARG A 146 22.21 7.58 -17.63
N GLY A 147 21.11 6.86 -17.36
CA GLY A 147 21.13 5.44 -16.98
C GLY A 147 21.30 5.15 -15.47
N ALA A 148 21.51 6.15 -14.61
CA ALA A 148 21.57 5.93 -13.17
C ALA A 148 20.16 5.90 -12.56
N GLU A 149 19.76 4.74 -12.04
CA GLU A 149 18.49 4.59 -11.34
C GLU A 149 18.57 5.17 -9.92
N ALA A 150 17.60 6.01 -9.56
CA ALA A 150 17.54 6.59 -8.23
C ALA A 150 17.01 5.54 -7.24
N PRO A 151 17.53 5.50 -6.00
CA PRO A 151 16.98 4.63 -4.98
C PRO A 151 15.54 5.03 -4.65
N SER A 152 14.69 4.09 -4.24
CA SER A 152 13.31 4.33 -3.85
C SER A 152 13.16 4.33 -2.33
N LEU A 153 12.42 5.31 -1.84
CA LEU A 153 12.01 5.43 -0.44
C LEU A 153 10.49 5.60 -0.41
N LEU A 154 9.79 4.61 0.13
CA LEU A 154 8.34 4.69 0.36
C LEU A 154 8.06 5.45 1.66
N ARG A 155 7.08 6.35 1.63
CA ARG A 155 6.74 7.17 2.80
C ARG A 155 5.90 6.34 3.78
N ALA A 156 6.51 5.89 4.87
CA ALA A 156 5.82 5.12 5.92
C ALA A 156 5.02 6.04 6.87
N GLY A 157 3.89 6.58 6.41
CA GLY A 157 2.98 7.39 7.23
C GLY A 157 1.66 6.66 7.55
N GLY A 158 1.27 6.61 8.82
CA GLY A 158 -0.06 6.14 9.26
C GLY A 158 -0.39 4.70 8.81
N LEU A 159 -1.59 4.48 8.28
CA LEU A 159 -2.08 3.19 7.76
C LEU A 159 -1.13 2.58 6.69
N ARG A 160 -0.43 3.40 5.90
CA ARG A 160 0.47 2.92 4.83
C ARG A 160 1.76 2.30 5.37
N GLY A 161 2.26 2.81 6.50
CA GLY A 161 3.42 2.20 7.16
C GLY A 161 3.12 0.79 7.65
N SER A 162 1.86 0.51 8.02
CA SER A 162 1.40 -0.83 8.41
C SER A 162 1.10 -1.74 7.21
N LEU A 163 0.79 -1.19 6.03
CA LEU A 163 0.54 -1.94 4.79
C LEU A 163 1.80 -2.17 3.94
N SER A 164 2.85 -1.38 4.17
CA SER A 164 4.15 -1.47 3.50
C SER A 164 4.81 -2.86 3.54
N PRO A 165 4.66 -3.70 4.60
CA PRO A 165 5.23 -5.03 4.64
C PRO A 165 4.84 -5.90 3.44
N VAL A 166 3.57 -5.89 3.03
CA VAL A 166 3.06 -6.74 1.91
C VAL A 166 3.77 -6.42 0.59
N VAL A 167 3.97 -5.14 0.30
CA VAL A 167 4.69 -4.74 -0.93
C VAL A 167 6.20 -4.99 -0.78
N SER A 168 6.77 -4.70 0.39
CA SER A 168 8.21 -4.87 0.62
C SER A 168 8.68 -6.33 0.71
N THR A 169 7.79 -7.28 1.03
CA THR A 169 8.08 -8.72 0.99
C THR A 169 8.16 -9.24 -0.45
N TYR A 170 7.43 -8.62 -1.38
CA TYR A 170 7.51 -8.97 -2.80
C TYR A 170 8.77 -8.40 -3.47
N GLY A 171 9.06 -7.12 -3.24
CA GLY A 171 10.21 -6.47 -3.85
C GLY A 171 10.24 -4.97 -3.59
N THR A 172 11.31 -4.33 -4.02
CA THR A 172 11.40 -2.86 -3.92
C THR A 172 10.73 -2.23 -5.14
N VAL A 173 9.79 -1.31 -4.90
CA VAL A 173 9.12 -0.54 -5.95
C VAL A 173 10.14 0.33 -6.72
N PRO A 174 10.18 0.29 -8.07
CA PRO A 174 10.97 1.22 -8.87
C PRO A 174 10.63 2.68 -8.56
N TYR A 175 11.65 3.53 -8.52
CA TYR A 175 11.48 4.94 -8.12
C TYR A 175 10.51 5.74 -9.02
N ARG A 176 10.35 5.32 -10.28
CA ARG A 176 9.48 5.98 -11.27
C ARG A 176 8.03 5.52 -11.24
N ASP A 177 7.75 4.39 -10.58
CA ASP A 177 6.42 3.79 -10.55
C ASP A 177 5.52 4.45 -9.48
N ILE A 178 4.22 4.42 -9.73
CA ILE A 178 3.21 4.76 -8.72
C ILE A 178 3.26 3.70 -7.62
N ASP A 179 3.20 4.14 -6.36
CA ASP A 179 3.11 3.23 -5.21
C ASP A 179 1.81 2.40 -5.30
N PRO A 180 1.88 1.07 -5.56
CA PRO A 180 0.67 0.26 -5.69
C PRO A 180 0.13 -0.21 -4.34
N THR A 181 0.82 0.08 -3.22
CA THR A 181 0.41 -0.33 -1.86
C THR A 181 -1.08 -0.16 -1.55
N PRO A 182 -1.77 0.95 -1.87
CA PRO A 182 -3.20 1.06 -1.56
C PRO A 182 -4.09 0.17 -2.44
N LEU A 183 -3.77 0.03 -3.73
CA LEU A 183 -4.50 -0.87 -4.63
C LEU A 183 -4.28 -2.33 -4.20
N ALA A 184 -3.04 -2.66 -3.90
CA ALA A 184 -2.56 -3.94 -3.42
C ALA A 184 -3.31 -4.37 -2.15
N ALA A 185 -3.28 -3.53 -1.12
CA ALA A 185 -4.00 -3.76 0.13
C ALA A 185 -5.52 -3.88 -0.07
N GLY A 186 -6.11 -3.06 -0.95
CA GLY A 186 -7.53 -3.14 -1.28
C GLY A 186 -7.88 -4.46 -1.97
N ALA A 187 -7.09 -4.85 -2.98
CA ALA A 187 -7.26 -6.10 -3.70
C ALA A 187 -7.12 -7.31 -2.76
N TYR A 188 -6.10 -7.32 -1.91
CA TYR A 188 -5.87 -8.35 -0.90
C TYR A 188 -7.10 -8.55 0.00
N VAL A 189 -7.60 -7.45 0.57
CA VAL A 189 -8.72 -7.47 1.52
C VAL A 189 -10.03 -7.91 0.84
N VAL A 190 -10.25 -7.51 -0.42
CA VAL A 190 -11.42 -7.97 -1.20
C VAL A 190 -11.32 -9.45 -1.54
N MET A 191 -10.17 -9.91 -2.05
CA MET A 191 -9.93 -11.33 -2.36
C MET A 191 -10.09 -12.20 -1.11
N PHE A 192 -9.50 -11.78 0.01
CA PHE A 192 -9.65 -12.47 1.29
C PHE A 192 -11.12 -12.60 1.70
N GLY A 193 -11.88 -11.48 1.68
CA GLY A 193 -13.29 -11.49 2.06
C GLY A 193 -14.14 -12.40 1.18
N MET A 194 -13.87 -12.45 -0.13
CA MET A 194 -14.59 -13.32 -1.06
C MET A 194 -14.35 -14.81 -0.79
N MET A 195 -13.14 -15.16 -0.35
CA MET A 195 -12.72 -16.53 -0.04
C MET A 195 -13.10 -17.00 1.37
N PHE A 196 -13.21 -16.05 2.31
CA PHE A 196 -13.49 -16.30 3.74
C PHE A 196 -14.76 -15.53 4.15
N GLY A 197 -15.84 -15.75 3.39
CA GLY A 197 -17.07 -14.99 3.50
C GLY A 197 -18.04 -15.53 4.55
N ASP A 198 -17.74 -15.30 5.83
CA ASP A 198 -18.64 -15.62 6.94
C ASP A 198 -18.70 -14.44 7.93
N ALA A 199 -19.91 -13.98 8.25
CA ALA A 199 -20.08 -12.80 9.09
C ALA A 199 -19.66 -13.03 10.55
N GLY A 200 -19.82 -14.24 11.07
CA GLY A 200 -19.39 -14.62 12.42
C GLY A 200 -17.86 -14.69 12.51
N HIS A 201 -17.21 -15.35 11.55
CA HIS A 201 -15.75 -15.39 11.48
C HIS A 201 -15.14 -14.01 11.21
N GLY A 202 -15.80 -13.18 10.40
CA GLY A 202 -15.40 -11.79 10.17
C GLY A 202 -15.44 -10.95 11.45
N VAL A 203 -16.43 -11.14 12.33
CA VAL A 203 -16.45 -10.51 13.67
C VAL A 203 -15.28 -10.98 14.53
N LEU A 204 -14.93 -12.28 14.50
CA LEU A 204 -13.73 -12.78 15.20
C LEU A 204 -12.45 -12.10 14.69
N LEU A 205 -12.32 -11.86 13.38
CA LEU A 205 -11.21 -11.11 12.80
C LEU A 205 -11.19 -9.65 13.26
N LEU A 206 -12.35 -8.99 13.39
CA LEU A 206 -12.43 -7.64 13.95
C LEU A 206 -11.99 -7.57 15.41
N VAL A 207 -12.37 -8.57 16.22
CA VAL A 207 -11.90 -8.68 17.61
C VAL A 207 -10.39 -8.88 17.64
N ALA A 208 -9.85 -9.78 16.81
CA ALA A 208 -8.41 -9.96 16.68
C ALA A 208 -7.69 -8.67 16.25
N ALA A 209 -8.27 -7.91 15.31
CA ALA A 209 -7.75 -6.63 14.87
C ALA A 209 -7.72 -5.59 16.01
N ALA A 210 -8.77 -5.52 16.83
CA ALA A 210 -8.83 -4.63 17.98
C ALA A 210 -7.79 -5.00 19.06
N VAL A 211 -7.58 -6.30 19.31
CA VAL A 211 -6.54 -6.80 20.22
C VAL A 211 -5.15 -6.42 19.70
N LEU A 212 -4.87 -6.64 18.41
CA LEU A 212 -3.61 -6.27 17.77
C LEU A 212 -3.38 -4.75 17.78
N TYR A 213 -4.42 -3.95 17.53
CA TYR A 213 -4.36 -2.49 17.58
C TYR A 213 -4.00 -2.00 19.00
N ARG A 214 -4.63 -2.56 20.04
CA ARG A 214 -4.28 -2.24 21.43
C ARG A 214 -2.85 -2.62 21.76
N ALA A 215 -2.41 -3.84 21.40
CA ALA A 215 -1.04 -4.29 21.61
C ALA A 215 -0.01 -3.40 20.90
N HIS A 216 -0.29 -2.97 19.67
CA HIS A 216 0.56 -2.06 18.91
C HIS A 216 0.64 -0.67 19.56
N ARG A 217 -0.47 -0.15 20.11
CA ARG A 217 -0.50 1.15 20.78
C ARG A 217 0.27 1.11 22.10
N THR A 218 0.10 0.06 22.90
CA THR A 218 0.81 -0.10 24.18
C THR A 218 2.32 -0.26 24.00
N GLY A 219 2.76 -1.03 23.00
CA GLY A 219 4.19 -1.17 22.67
C GLY A 219 4.85 0.11 22.15
N ARG A 220 4.08 1.09 21.69
CA ARG A 220 4.58 2.41 21.27
C ARG A 220 4.70 3.40 22.44
N THR A 221 3.96 3.16 23.53
CA THR A 221 3.95 4.00 24.75
C THR A 221 5.07 3.61 25.73
N ASP A 222 5.55 2.37 25.71
CA ASP A 222 6.64 1.87 26.57
C ASP A 222 8.06 2.36 26.20
N ARG A 223 8.17 3.54 25.56
CA ARG A 223 9.44 4.28 25.44
C ARG A 223 9.86 4.96 26.75
N THR A 224 9.07 4.83 27.82
CA THR A 224 9.40 5.27 29.19
C THR A 224 9.94 4.11 30.03
N GLY A 225 11.12 3.60 29.67
CA GLY A 225 12.12 3.03 30.61
C GLY A 225 11.74 1.89 31.57
N ARG A 226 10.55 1.28 31.53
CA ARG A 226 10.23 0.09 32.31
C ARG A 226 10.20 -1.12 31.38
N ALA A 227 11.15 -2.03 31.62
CA ALA A 227 11.36 -3.24 30.85
C ALA A 227 10.19 -4.24 30.98
N GLY A 228 9.07 -3.96 30.30
CA GLY A 228 8.12 -4.98 29.89
C GLY A 228 8.67 -5.64 28.62
N ARG A 229 8.94 -6.95 28.65
CA ARG A 229 9.26 -7.71 27.43
C ARG A 229 8.14 -7.43 26.42
N PRO A 230 8.41 -6.92 25.21
CA PRO A 230 7.36 -6.79 24.21
C PRO A 230 6.79 -8.20 23.99
N GLY A 231 5.55 -8.42 24.41
CA GLY A 231 4.89 -9.70 24.21
C GLY A 231 4.96 -10.08 22.73
N ALA A 232 5.01 -11.37 22.40
CA ALA A 232 5.08 -11.83 21.01
C ALA A 232 4.03 -11.15 20.11
N LEU A 233 2.85 -10.83 20.67
CA LEU A 233 1.77 -10.06 20.02
C LEU A 233 2.16 -8.65 19.56
N ALA A 234 3.08 -7.95 20.22
CA ALA A 234 3.49 -6.60 19.85
C ALA A 234 4.25 -6.57 18.51
N ARG A 235 4.96 -7.66 18.15
CA ARG A 235 5.59 -7.81 16.83
C ARG A 235 4.55 -7.96 15.72
N PHE A 236 3.49 -8.72 15.98
CA PHE A 236 2.36 -8.89 15.07
C PHE A 236 1.41 -7.69 15.05
N GLY A 237 1.56 -6.75 16.00
CA GLY A 237 0.74 -5.55 16.10
C GLY A 237 0.74 -4.70 14.83
N ARG A 238 1.76 -4.77 13.96
CA ARG A 238 1.76 -4.06 12.66
C ARG A 238 0.71 -4.58 11.67
N GLY A 239 0.23 -5.81 11.85
CA GLY A 239 -0.77 -6.46 10.97
C GLY A 239 -2.23 -6.09 11.25
N TRP A 240 -2.49 -5.22 12.25
CA TRP A 240 -3.86 -4.82 12.62
C TRP A 240 -4.73 -4.28 11.46
N PRO A 241 -4.24 -3.49 10.47
CA PRO A 241 -5.12 -2.99 9.42
C PRO A 241 -5.50 -4.08 8.42
N PHE A 242 -4.67 -5.12 8.25
CA PHE A 242 -5.01 -6.28 7.42
C PHE A 242 -6.12 -7.07 8.06
N ALA A 243 -6.00 -7.39 9.36
CA ALA A 243 -7.04 -8.09 10.11
C ALA A 243 -8.35 -7.28 10.15
N LEU A 244 -8.26 -5.95 10.28
CA LEU A 244 -9.42 -5.05 10.24
C LEU A 244 -10.09 -5.09 8.86
N GLY A 245 -9.33 -4.88 7.79
CA GLY A 245 -9.85 -4.91 6.43
C GLY A 245 -10.48 -6.25 6.11
N ALA A 246 -9.75 -7.34 6.37
CA ALA A 246 -10.19 -8.71 6.18
C ALA A 246 -11.48 -9.02 6.96
N GLY A 247 -11.59 -8.58 8.21
CA GLY A 247 -12.80 -8.75 9.01
C GLY A 247 -13.99 -7.99 8.44
N VAL A 248 -13.80 -6.73 8.00
CA VAL A 248 -14.87 -5.93 7.38
C VAL A 248 -15.35 -6.58 6.08
N THR A 249 -14.45 -6.96 5.18
CA THR A 249 -14.87 -7.57 3.91
C THR A 249 -15.42 -8.97 4.08
N SER A 250 -14.88 -9.77 5.01
CA SER A 250 -15.44 -11.07 5.39
C SER A 250 -16.88 -10.94 5.89
N ILE A 251 -17.19 -9.91 6.71
CA ILE A 251 -18.58 -9.62 7.09
C ILE A 251 -19.43 -9.24 5.87
N LEU A 252 -18.95 -8.36 5.00
CA LEU A 252 -19.71 -7.94 3.83
C LEU A 252 -20.06 -9.12 2.90
N PHE A 253 -19.08 -9.99 2.61
CA PHE A 253 -19.31 -11.18 1.80
C PHE A 253 -20.10 -12.24 2.55
N GLY A 254 -19.90 -12.42 3.86
CA GLY A 254 -20.70 -13.32 4.68
C GLY A 254 -22.17 -12.92 4.74
N LEU A 255 -22.47 -11.63 4.83
CA LEU A 255 -23.84 -11.12 4.69
C LEU A 255 -24.39 -11.33 3.28
N ALA A 256 -23.55 -11.16 2.24
CA ALA A 256 -23.94 -11.42 0.86
C ALA A 256 -24.24 -12.92 0.61
N TYR A 257 -23.49 -13.81 1.24
CA TYR A 257 -23.67 -15.27 1.14
C TYR A 257 -24.74 -15.82 2.08
N GLY A 258 -25.08 -15.08 3.15
CA GLY A 258 -26.01 -15.52 4.19
C GLY A 258 -25.36 -16.47 5.22
N GLU A 259 -24.06 -16.38 5.43
CA GLU A 259 -23.30 -17.27 6.32
C GLU A 259 -22.91 -16.55 7.63
N PHE A 260 -23.22 -17.18 8.77
CA PHE A 260 -22.84 -16.73 10.11
C PHE A 260 -22.51 -17.95 10.97
N PHE A 261 -21.22 -18.23 11.15
CA PHE A 261 -20.70 -19.51 11.67
C PHE A 261 -21.26 -20.72 10.90
N GLY A 262 -21.31 -20.62 9.58
CA GLY A 262 -21.95 -21.56 8.66
C GLY A 262 -23.42 -21.22 8.34
N PRO A 263 -24.17 -22.15 7.73
CA PRO A 263 -25.56 -21.94 7.27
C PRO A 263 -26.57 -22.05 8.42
N THR A 264 -26.41 -21.18 9.44
CA THR A 264 -27.23 -21.16 10.65
C THR A 264 -28.64 -20.60 10.42
N GLY A 265 -28.87 -19.93 9.28
CA GLY A 265 -30.14 -19.27 8.96
C GLY A 265 -30.41 -17.98 9.73
N LEU A 266 -29.43 -17.50 10.51
CA LEU A 266 -29.53 -16.22 11.25
C LEU A 266 -29.51 -15.00 10.33
N VAL A 267 -28.89 -15.15 9.15
CA VAL A 267 -28.76 -14.09 8.15
C VAL A 267 -29.41 -14.60 6.85
N PRO A 268 -30.29 -13.81 6.21
CA PRO A 268 -30.86 -14.20 4.92
C PRO A 268 -29.78 -14.17 3.83
N VAL A 269 -29.90 -15.06 2.84
CA VAL A 269 -29.04 -15.02 1.65
C VAL A 269 -29.40 -13.77 0.84
N LEU A 270 -28.53 -12.77 0.85
CA LEU A 270 -28.77 -11.49 0.16
C LEU A 270 -28.40 -11.53 -1.33
N TRP A 271 -27.39 -12.31 -1.70
CA TRP A 271 -26.89 -12.33 -3.08
C TRP A 271 -26.69 -13.73 -3.64
N LEU A 272 -25.83 -14.54 -3.03
CA LEU A 272 -25.36 -15.80 -3.64
C LEU A 272 -25.14 -16.87 -2.59
N ALA A 273 -25.81 -18.02 -2.70
CA ALA A 273 -25.50 -19.18 -1.86
C ALA A 273 -24.35 -20.00 -2.46
N PRO A 274 -23.14 -20.01 -1.87
CA PRO A 274 -21.94 -20.59 -2.50
C PRO A 274 -22.09 -22.06 -2.90
N LEU A 275 -22.70 -22.87 -2.03
CA LEU A 275 -22.92 -24.30 -2.26
C LEU A 275 -24.04 -24.60 -3.26
N ALA A 276 -25.06 -23.73 -3.36
CA ALA A 276 -26.17 -23.93 -4.27
C ALA A 276 -25.83 -23.48 -5.71
N GLN A 277 -24.95 -22.49 -5.86
CA GLN A 277 -24.63 -21.86 -7.14
C GLN A 277 -23.10 -21.77 -7.37
N PRO A 278 -22.37 -22.90 -7.39
CA PRO A 278 -20.91 -22.90 -7.50
C PRO A 278 -20.41 -22.30 -8.82
N VAL A 279 -21.17 -22.46 -9.92
CA VAL A 279 -20.82 -21.87 -11.22
C VAL A 279 -20.89 -20.35 -11.18
N GLN A 280 -21.89 -19.77 -10.49
CA GLN A 280 -22.00 -18.32 -10.33
C GLN A 280 -20.90 -17.77 -9.42
N LEU A 281 -20.52 -18.51 -8.37
CA LEU A 281 -19.35 -18.16 -7.55
C LEU A 281 -18.06 -18.15 -8.39
N LEU A 282 -17.89 -19.13 -9.29
CA LEU A 282 -16.75 -19.17 -10.21
C LEU A 282 -16.76 -17.99 -11.19
N LEU A 283 -17.90 -17.68 -11.81
CA LEU A 283 -18.01 -16.56 -12.74
C LEU A 283 -17.78 -15.21 -12.04
N THR A 284 -18.30 -15.04 -10.83
CA THR A 284 -18.05 -13.82 -10.03
C THR A 284 -16.59 -13.70 -9.63
N ALA A 285 -15.94 -14.81 -9.22
CA ALA A 285 -14.50 -14.83 -8.92
C ALA A 285 -13.65 -14.44 -10.12
N LEU A 286 -13.95 -14.99 -11.30
CA LEU A 286 -13.28 -14.62 -12.56
C LEU A 286 -13.55 -13.15 -12.91
N GLY A 287 -14.77 -12.66 -12.69
CA GLY A 287 -15.13 -11.25 -12.91
C GLY A 287 -14.38 -10.28 -11.99
N VAL A 288 -14.29 -10.59 -10.69
CA VAL A 288 -13.48 -9.82 -9.72
C VAL A 288 -12.00 -9.87 -10.11
N GLY A 289 -11.50 -11.05 -10.48
CA GLY A 289 -10.13 -11.19 -10.99
C GLY A 289 -9.88 -10.36 -12.24
N ALA A 290 -10.82 -10.34 -13.18
CA ALA A 290 -10.74 -9.53 -14.38
C ALA A 290 -10.73 -8.03 -14.06
N LEU A 291 -11.55 -7.59 -13.11
CA LEU A 291 -11.58 -6.20 -12.65
C LEU A 291 -10.23 -5.80 -12.02
N LEU A 292 -9.68 -6.62 -11.13
CA LEU A 292 -8.40 -6.38 -10.48
C LEU A 292 -7.26 -6.35 -11.50
N LEU A 293 -7.26 -7.27 -12.47
CA LEU A 293 -6.26 -7.30 -13.53
C LEU A 293 -6.39 -6.08 -14.47
N GLY A 294 -7.62 -5.64 -14.75
CA GLY A 294 -7.89 -4.41 -15.48
C GLY A 294 -7.35 -3.17 -14.76
N ALA A 295 -7.52 -3.10 -13.44
CA ALA A 295 -6.91 -2.04 -12.62
C ALA A 295 -5.37 -2.09 -12.68
N ALA A 296 -4.78 -3.29 -12.65
CA ALA A 296 -3.34 -3.47 -12.82
C ALA A 296 -2.85 -2.95 -14.17
N TYR A 297 -3.53 -3.29 -15.28
CA TYR A 297 -3.21 -2.76 -16.61
C TYR A 297 -3.36 -1.24 -16.69
N ALA A 298 -4.40 -0.68 -16.07
CA ALA A 298 -4.59 0.77 -16.04
C ALA A 298 -3.43 1.48 -15.33
N LEU A 299 -2.97 0.96 -14.18
CA LEU A 299 -1.78 1.49 -13.51
C LEU A 299 -0.50 1.25 -14.34
N GLY A 300 -0.38 0.08 -14.99
CA GLY A 300 0.72 -0.23 -15.89
C GLY A 300 0.88 0.79 -17.01
N VAL A 301 -0.22 1.17 -17.68
CA VAL A 301 -0.25 2.23 -18.70
C VAL A 301 0.27 3.55 -18.15
N VAL A 302 -0.20 3.95 -16.96
CA VAL A 302 0.22 5.21 -16.33
C VAL A 302 1.70 5.18 -15.96
N ASN A 303 2.21 4.04 -15.49
CA ASN A 303 3.63 3.86 -15.18
C ASN A 303 4.49 3.97 -16.45
N ARG A 304 4.15 3.24 -17.53
CA ARG A 304 4.91 3.26 -18.80
C ARG A 304 4.92 4.64 -19.45
N TRP A 305 3.80 5.37 -19.40
CA TRP A 305 3.74 6.76 -19.86
C TRP A 305 4.77 7.63 -19.15
N ARG A 306 4.93 7.45 -17.83
CA ARG A 306 5.88 8.23 -17.01
C ARG A 306 7.33 7.85 -17.24
N GLU A 307 7.63 6.61 -17.60
CA GLU A 307 9.01 6.14 -17.75
C GLU A 307 9.69 6.57 -19.05
N GLY A 308 8.97 6.52 -20.17
CA GLY A 308 9.53 6.74 -21.51
C GLY A 308 8.63 7.51 -22.48
N GLY A 309 7.49 8.02 -22.00
CA GLY A 309 6.53 8.77 -22.82
C GLY A 309 5.54 7.89 -23.58
N TRP A 310 4.85 8.52 -24.53
CA TRP A 310 3.78 7.91 -25.32
C TRP A 310 4.19 6.65 -26.12
N PRO A 311 5.33 6.60 -26.82
CA PRO A 311 5.68 5.43 -27.63
C PRO A 311 5.88 4.16 -26.80
N VAL A 312 6.57 4.29 -25.65
CA VAL A 312 6.80 3.16 -24.73
C VAL A 312 5.48 2.67 -24.13
N ALA A 313 4.57 3.59 -23.79
CA ALA A 313 3.25 3.23 -23.29
C ALA A 313 2.38 2.52 -24.35
N LEU A 314 2.48 2.91 -25.62
CA LEU A 314 1.64 2.36 -26.68
C LEU A 314 2.01 0.92 -27.05
N TYR A 315 3.30 0.65 -27.24
CA TYR A 315 3.79 -0.63 -27.76
C TYR A 315 4.13 -1.66 -26.66
N SER A 316 4.28 -1.24 -25.40
CA SER A 316 4.61 -2.17 -24.32
C SER A 316 3.45 -3.14 -24.03
N PRO A 317 3.72 -4.45 -23.84
CA PRO A 317 2.72 -5.42 -23.43
C PRO A 317 2.12 -5.18 -22.04
N ALA A 318 2.80 -4.40 -21.18
CA ALA A 318 2.22 -3.95 -19.90
C ALA A 318 1.59 -2.55 -19.99
N GLY A 319 1.60 -1.95 -21.19
CA GLY A 319 1.01 -0.65 -21.49
C GLY A 319 -0.32 -0.79 -22.22
N ILE A 320 -0.56 0.11 -23.18
CA ILE A 320 -1.84 0.25 -23.91
C ILE A 320 -2.10 -0.99 -24.76
N ALA A 321 -1.08 -1.58 -25.39
CA ALA A 321 -1.23 -2.80 -26.20
C ALA A 321 -1.83 -3.96 -25.38
N GLY A 322 -1.28 -4.22 -24.20
CA GLY A 322 -1.78 -5.27 -23.30
C GLY A 322 -3.13 -4.93 -22.68
N ALA A 323 -3.34 -3.68 -22.28
CA ALA A 323 -4.62 -3.22 -21.76
C ALA A 323 -5.74 -3.39 -22.82
N ALA A 324 -5.50 -2.95 -24.06
CA ALA A 324 -6.43 -3.10 -25.18
C ALA A 324 -6.71 -4.57 -25.51
N LEU A 325 -5.67 -5.42 -25.52
CA LEU A 325 -5.83 -6.86 -25.70
C LEU A 325 -6.72 -7.47 -24.60
N PHE A 326 -6.45 -7.15 -23.33
CA PHE A 326 -7.20 -7.67 -22.20
C PHE A 326 -8.67 -7.21 -22.20
N THR A 327 -8.90 -5.90 -22.32
CA THR A 327 -10.26 -5.34 -22.33
C THR A 327 -11.03 -5.75 -23.58
N GLY A 328 -10.37 -5.80 -24.74
CA GLY A 328 -10.96 -6.24 -26.00
C GLY A 328 -11.40 -7.70 -25.92
N ALA A 329 -10.53 -8.59 -25.43
CA ALA A 329 -10.87 -10.00 -25.25
C ALA A 329 -12.01 -10.18 -24.24
N GLY A 330 -12.00 -9.44 -23.13
CA GLY A 330 -13.08 -9.45 -22.14
C GLY A 330 -14.42 -8.99 -22.72
N LEU A 331 -14.43 -7.88 -23.47
CA LEU A 331 -15.63 -7.38 -24.15
C LEU A 331 -16.14 -8.33 -25.24
N ALA A 332 -15.23 -8.98 -25.97
CA ALA A 332 -15.59 -9.97 -26.98
C ALA A 332 -16.34 -11.15 -26.35
N VAL A 333 -15.79 -11.71 -25.27
CA VAL A 333 -16.41 -12.81 -24.53
C VAL A 333 -17.73 -12.38 -23.88
N ALA A 334 -17.78 -11.19 -23.27
CA ALA A 334 -18.99 -10.67 -22.65
C ALA A 334 -20.10 -10.39 -23.68
N GLY A 335 -19.75 -9.83 -24.84
CA GLY A 335 -20.69 -9.61 -25.94
C GLY A 335 -21.24 -10.92 -26.49
N TRP A 336 -20.39 -11.92 -26.68
CA TRP A 336 -20.81 -13.26 -27.10
C TRP A 336 -21.76 -13.90 -26.08
N TYR A 337 -21.43 -13.85 -24.80
CA TYR A 337 -22.25 -14.42 -23.74
C TYR A 337 -23.61 -13.71 -23.60
N ALA A 338 -23.66 -12.39 -23.79
CA ALA A 338 -24.87 -11.58 -23.71
C ALA A 338 -25.72 -11.59 -25.00
N GLY A 339 -25.25 -12.22 -26.08
CA GLY A 339 -25.92 -12.17 -27.40
C GLY A 339 -25.87 -10.79 -28.07
N LEU A 340 -24.87 -9.97 -27.73
CA LEU A 340 -24.68 -8.62 -28.27
C LEU A 340 -23.56 -8.63 -29.33
N ASP A 341 -23.92 -8.96 -30.57
CA ASP A 341 -22.97 -9.13 -31.68
C ASP A 341 -22.09 -7.90 -31.92
N LEU A 342 -22.66 -6.69 -31.79
CA LEU A 342 -21.91 -5.44 -31.94
C LEU A 342 -20.81 -5.30 -30.87
N LEU A 343 -21.12 -5.69 -29.63
CA LEU A 343 -20.15 -5.65 -28.53
C LEU A 343 -19.06 -6.70 -28.73
N ALA A 344 -19.44 -7.90 -29.20
CA ALA A 344 -18.51 -8.97 -29.52
C ALA A 344 -17.52 -8.55 -30.62
N LEU A 345 -18.03 -7.94 -31.69
CA LEU A 345 -17.23 -7.42 -32.80
C LEU A 345 -16.31 -6.28 -32.36
N ALA A 346 -16.84 -5.29 -31.63
CA ALA A 346 -16.05 -4.16 -31.13
C ALA A 346 -14.93 -4.62 -30.19
N GLY A 347 -15.24 -5.57 -29.29
CA GLY A 347 -14.24 -6.20 -28.42
C GLY A 347 -13.17 -6.95 -29.21
N GLY A 348 -13.58 -7.73 -30.21
CA GLY A 348 -12.67 -8.45 -31.10
C GLY A 348 -11.72 -7.53 -31.87
N LEU A 349 -12.24 -6.41 -32.41
CA LEU A 349 -11.42 -5.40 -33.10
C LEU A 349 -10.44 -4.71 -32.16
N LEU A 350 -10.86 -4.39 -30.93
CA LEU A 350 -9.98 -3.80 -29.92
C LEU A 350 -8.87 -4.79 -29.51
N ALA A 351 -9.21 -6.07 -29.34
CA ALA A 351 -8.24 -7.12 -29.02
C ALA A 351 -7.22 -7.29 -30.15
N ALA A 352 -7.68 -7.33 -31.41
CA ALA A 352 -6.82 -7.40 -32.58
C ALA A 352 -5.89 -6.19 -32.68
N THR A 353 -6.40 -4.99 -32.37
CA THR A 353 -5.58 -3.76 -32.34
C THR A 353 -4.49 -3.86 -31.27
N GLY A 354 -4.83 -4.30 -30.06
CA GLY A 354 -3.84 -4.53 -29.00
C GLY A 354 -2.78 -5.56 -29.39
N LEU A 355 -3.19 -6.62 -30.08
CA LEU A 355 -2.30 -7.67 -30.59
C LEU A 355 -1.32 -7.13 -31.64
N VAL A 356 -1.80 -6.33 -32.58
CA VAL A 356 -0.95 -5.68 -33.61
C VAL A 356 0.03 -4.69 -32.97
N LEU A 357 -0.42 -3.89 -31.99
CA LEU A 357 0.47 -2.98 -31.26
C LEU A 357 1.54 -3.74 -30.47
N ALA A 358 1.19 -4.84 -29.78
CA ALA A 358 2.17 -5.66 -29.09
C ALA A 358 3.18 -6.30 -30.07
N PHE A 359 2.70 -6.80 -31.21
CA PHE A 359 3.54 -7.39 -32.25
C PHE A 359 4.54 -6.39 -32.82
N THR A 360 4.09 -5.17 -33.15
CA THR A 360 4.97 -4.11 -33.66
C THR A 360 6.03 -3.69 -32.63
N GLY A 361 5.68 -3.63 -31.34
CA GLY A 361 6.64 -3.41 -30.26
C GLY A 361 7.71 -4.50 -30.18
N PHE A 362 7.29 -5.77 -30.19
CA PHE A 362 8.23 -6.89 -30.15
C PHE A 362 9.13 -6.98 -31.38
N LEU A 363 8.61 -6.65 -32.55
CA LEU A 363 9.40 -6.65 -33.79
C LEU A 363 10.47 -5.55 -33.77
N ALA A 364 10.13 -4.37 -33.22
CA ALA A 364 11.08 -3.29 -33.03
C ALA A 364 12.19 -3.66 -32.03
N ASP A 365 11.83 -4.33 -30.92
CA ASP A 365 12.80 -4.81 -29.93
C ASP A 365 13.73 -5.92 -30.48
N ALA A 366 13.24 -6.73 -31.41
CA ALA A 366 13.99 -7.86 -31.97
C ALA A 366 14.97 -7.47 -33.09
N GLY A 367 15.03 -6.18 -33.48
CA GLY A 367 15.97 -5.68 -34.48
C GLY A 367 15.61 -5.97 -35.95
N GLY A 368 14.41 -6.51 -36.21
CA GLY A 368 13.90 -6.82 -37.54
C GLY A 368 14.46 -8.10 -38.18
N GLY A 369 13.90 -8.46 -39.35
CA GLY A 369 14.29 -9.65 -40.13
C GLY A 369 13.46 -10.92 -39.83
N PRO A 370 13.72 -12.04 -40.55
CA PRO A 370 12.95 -13.28 -40.42
C PRO A 370 13.03 -13.89 -39.02
N SER A 371 14.20 -13.83 -38.38
CA SER A 371 14.40 -14.27 -36.98
C SER A 371 13.65 -13.37 -35.99
N GLY A 372 13.62 -12.06 -36.23
CA GLY A 372 12.88 -11.10 -35.41
C GLY A 372 11.36 -11.31 -35.48
N ILE A 373 10.83 -11.64 -36.67
CA ILE A 373 9.41 -12.00 -36.84
C ILE A 373 9.09 -13.27 -36.04
N ALA A 374 9.91 -14.31 -36.14
CA ALA A 374 9.70 -15.55 -35.38
C ALA A 374 9.71 -15.30 -33.86
N GLN A 375 10.65 -14.47 -33.39
CA GLN A 375 10.71 -14.08 -31.98
C GLN A 375 9.47 -13.27 -31.54
N ALA A 376 9.01 -12.32 -32.37
CA ALA A 376 7.84 -11.52 -32.09
C ALA A 376 6.55 -12.36 -32.01
N VAL A 377 6.37 -13.33 -32.93
CA VAL A 377 5.25 -14.29 -32.89
C VAL A 377 5.29 -15.13 -31.61
N MET A 378 6.46 -15.65 -31.23
CA MET A 378 6.59 -16.45 -30.01
C MET A 378 6.25 -15.64 -28.75
N ARG A 379 6.72 -14.39 -28.66
CA ARG A 379 6.39 -13.47 -27.56
C ARG A 379 4.89 -13.12 -27.53
N LEU A 380 4.29 -12.94 -28.69
CA LEU A 380 2.85 -12.67 -28.81
C LEU A 380 2.01 -13.85 -28.31
N PHE A 381 2.41 -15.08 -28.65
CA PHE A 381 1.78 -16.29 -28.14
C PHE A 381 1.88 -16.38 -26.62
N ASP A 382 3.06 -16.10 -26.04
CA ASP A 382 3.24 -16.06 -24.58
C ASP A 382 2.30 -15.03 -23.92
N VAL A 383 2.16 -13.84 -24.50
CA VAL A 383 1.24 -12.80 -23.99
C VAL A 383 -0.20 -13.32 -23.92
N VAL A 384 -0.70 -13.95 -24.98
CA VAL A 384 -2.08 -14.46 -25.05
C VAL A 384 -2.30 -15.62 -24.08
N VAL A 385 -1.39 -16.61 -24.05
CA VAL A 385 -1.50 -17.76 -23.13
C VAL A 385 -1.45 -17.30 -21.68
N ARG A 386 -0.52 -16.40 -21.35
CA ARG A 386 -0.37 -15.84 -20.00
C ARG A 386 -1.60 -15.01 -19.60
N LEU A 387 -2.25 -14.32 -20.54
CA LEU A 387 -3.50 -13.59 -20.27
C LEU A 387 -4.59 -14.54 -19.75
N GLY A 388 -4.83 -15.64 -20.47
CA GLY A 388 -5.82 -16.64 -20.11
C GLY A 388 -5.47 -17.36 -18.80
N ALA A 389 -4.20 -17.78 -18.65
CA ALA A 389 -3.73 -18.46 -17.44
C ALA A 389 -3.89 -17.59 -16.18
N ASN A 390 -3.59 -16.28 -16.29
CA ASN A 390 -3.75 -15.35 -15.18
C ASN A 390 -5.23 -15.20 -14.78
N LEU A 391 -6.15 -15.11 -15.75
CA LEU A 391 -7.58 -15.01 -15.45
C LEU A 391 -8.09 -16.29 -14.78
N VAL A 392 -7.75 -17.46 -15.34
CA VAL A 392 -8.12 -18.77 -14.78
C VAL A 392 -7.56 -18.95 -13.36
N SER A 393 -6.41 -18.36 -13.05
CA SER A 393 -5.82 -18.40 -11.70
C SER A 393 -6.78 -17.88 -10.60
N PHE A 394 -7.63 -16.90 -10.93
CA PHE A 394 -8.64 -16.35 -10.03
C PHE A 394 -9.79 -17.31 -9.73
N ALA A 395 -9.94 -18.42 -10.47
CA ALA A 395 -10.87 -19.50 -10.10
C ALA A 395 -10.61 -20.05 -8.69
N ARG A 396 -9.39 -19.88 -8.16
CA ARG A 396 -9.08 -20.18 -6.76
C ARG A 396 -9.91 -19.40 -5.76
N LEU A 397 -10.27 -18.15 -6.04
CA LEU A 397 -11.14 -17.38 -5.13
C LEU A 397 -12.44 -18.15 -4.86
N ALA A 398 -13.05 -18.69 -5.91
CA ALA A 398 -14.25 -19.52 -5.82
C ALA A 398 -13.97 -20.87 -5.17
N ALA A 399 -12.86 -21.55 -5.50
CA ALA A 399 -12.55 -22.85 -4.90
C ALA A 399 -12.38 -22.76 -3.37
N PHE A 400 -11.71 -21.73 -2.87
CA PHE A 400 -11.53 -21.53 -1.43
C PHE A 400 -12.82 -21.06 -0.76
N GLY A 401 -13.60 -20.16 -1.39
CA GLY A 401 -14.93 -19.77 -0.89
C GLY A 401 -15.90 -20.96 -0.81
N LEU A 402 -15.90 -21.84 -1.81
CA LEU A 402 -16.71 -23.06 -1.80
C LEU A 402 -16.26 -24.03 -0.71
N THR A 403 -14.95 -24.17 -0.51
CA THR A 403 -14.38 -25.04 0.54
C THR A 403 -14.77 -24.55 1.93
N HIS A 404 -14.69 -23.24 2.16
CA HIS A 404 -15.11 -22.59 3.40
C HIS A 404 -16.59 -22.86 3.70
N ALA A 405 -17.47 -22.59 2.73
CA ALA A 405 -18.90 -22.87 2.85
C ALA A 405 -19.19 -24.37 3.10
N ALA A 406 -18.47 -25.26 2.41
CA ALA A 406 -18.60 -26.71 2.60
C ALA A 406 -18.22 -27.14 4.01
N ILE A 407 -17.07 -26.71 4.53
CA ILE A 407 -16.63 -27.03 5.90
C ILE A 407 -17.61 -26.46 6.93
N GLY A 408 -18.08 -25.23 6.75
CA GLY A 408 -19.12 -24.62 7.58
C GLY A 408 -20.41 -25.45 7.60
N SER A 409 -20.86 -25.93 6.43
CA SER A 409 -22.04 -26.80 6.33
C SER A 409 -21.86 -28.14 7.05
N ILE A 410 -20.66 -28.74 6.99
CA ILE A 410 -20.37 -30.02 7.66
C ILE A 410 -20.42 -29.85 9.17
N VAL A 411 -19.83 -28.78 9.71
CA VAL A 411 -19.88 -28.46 11.14
C VAL A 411 -21.33 -28.21 11.59
N TRP A 412 -22.13 -27.50 10.78
CA TRP A 412 -23.53 -27.24 11.08
C TRP A 412 -24.40 -28.50 11.10
N VAL A 413 -24.27 -29.36 10.08
CA VAL A 413 -24.99 -30.65 10.03
C VAL A 413 -24.57 -31.56 11.20
N GLY A 414 -23.28 -31.62 11.53
CA GLY A 414 -22.80 -32.37 12.70
C GLY A 414 -23.37 -31.85 14.03
N THR A 415 -23.54 -30.53 14.14
CA THR A 415 -24.11 -29.89 15.35
C THR A 415 -25.61 -30.18 15.47
N THR A 416 -26.37 -29.97 14.40
CA THR A 416 -27.84 -30.12 14.40
C THR A 416 -28.28 -31.58 14.58
N THR A 417 -27.54 -32.54 14.03
CA THR A 417 -27.81 -33.97 14.21
C THR A 417 -27.63 -34.43 15.67
N LEU A 418 -26.64 -33.87 16.38
CA LEU A 418 -26.38 -34.21 17.79
C LEU A 418 -27.29 -33.45 18.77
N TRP A 419 -27.93 -32.36 18.33
CA TRP A 419 -28.68 -31.45 19.19
C TRP A 419 -29.80 -32.13 19.98
N ALA A 420 -30.56 -33.02 19.33
CA ALA A 420 -31.72 -33.66 19.95
C ALA A 420 -31.37 -34.70 21.04
N GLY A 421 -30.20 -35.35 20.95
CA GLY A 421 -29.84 -36.46 21.83
C GLY A 421 -28.61 -36.23 22.73
N ARG A 422 -27.68 -35.35 22.32
CA ARG A 422 -26.41 -35.10 23.01
C ARG A 422 -26.03 -33.61 22.89
N PRO A 423 -26.73 -32.70 23.58
CA PRO A 423 -26.55 -31.26 23.41
C PRO A 423 -25.14 -30.78 23.79
N VAL A 424 -24.52 -31.37 24.82
CA VAL A 424 -23.13 -31.06 25.18
C VAL A 424 -22.16 -31.40 24.05
N ALA A 425 -22.34 -32.58 23.42
CA ALA A 425 -21.51 -32.97 22.28
C ALA A 425 -21.74 -32.07 21.06
N ALA A 426 -22.98 -31.64 20.82
CA ALA A 426 -23.31 -30.69 19.76
C ALA A 426 -22.58 -29.35 19.95
N VAL A 427 -22.58 -28.78 21.15
CA VAL A 427 -21.86 -27.54 21.46
C VAL A 427 -20.36 -27.70 21.27
N VAL A 428 -19.79 -28.83 21.71
CA VAL A 428 -18.36 -29.11 21.50
C VAL A 428 -18.02 -29.18 20.02
N VAL A 429 -18.81 -29.89 19.21
CA VAL A 429 -18.61 -29.97 17.75
C VAL A 429 -18.71 -28.59 17.10
N PHE A 430 -19.70 -27.78 17.50
CA PHE A 430 -19.87 -26.43 16.96
C PHE A 430 -18.67 -25.53 17.26
N VAL A 431 -18.23 -25.47 18.52
CA VAL A 431 -17.14 -24.58 18.96
C VAL A 431 -15.80 -25.05 18.41
N VAL A 432 -15.48 -26.34 18.55
CA VAL A 432 -14.19 -26.88 18.09
C VAL A 432 -14.13 -26.88 16.57
N GLY A 433 -15.22 -27.26 15.89
CA GLY A 433 -15.32 -27.25 14.43
C GLY A 433 -15.11 -25.85 13.85
N ASN A 434 -15.82 -24.85 14.37
CA ASN A 434 -15.65 -23.46 13.92
C ASN A 434 -14.27 -22.91 14.26
N ALA A 435 -13.72 -23.18 15.44
CA ALA A 435 -12.40 -22.71 15.82
C ALA A 435 -11.29 -23.30 14.93
N LEU A 436 -11.40 -24.59 14.60
CA LEU A 436 -10.46 -25.27 13.71
C LEU A 436 -10.57 -24.75 12.28
N ALA A 437 -11.80 -24.66 11.75
CA ALA A 437 -12.07 -24.12 10.42
C ALA A 437 -11.50 -22.70 10.30
N PHE A 438 -11.87 -21.81 11.23
CA PHE A 438 -11.37 -20.45 11.29
C PHE A 438 -9.84 -20.38 11.26
N THR A 439 -9.15 -21.17 12.12
CA THR A 439 -7.70 -21.08 12.27
C THR A 439 -6.96 -21.54 11.00
N ILE A 440 -7.39 -22.66 10.40
CA ILE A 440 -6.74 -23.22 9.21
C ILE A 440 -7.09 -22.40 7.98
N GLU A 441 -8.37 -22.10 7.77
CA GLU A 441 -8.84 -21.45 6.55
C GLU A 441 -8.40 -19.99 6.49
N ALA A 442 -8.44 -19.23 7.59
CA ALA A 442 -7.96 -17.85 7.58
C ALA A 442 -6.47 -17.78 7.21
N LEU A 443 -5.65 -18.74 7.68
CA LEU A 443 -4.25 -18.83 7.31
C LEU A 443 -4.08 -19.19 5.82
N VAL A 444 -4.77 -20.25 5.36
CA VAL A 444 -4.68 -20.72 3.97
C VAL A 444 -5.15 -19.65 2.99
N VAL A 445 -6.30 -19.04 3.23
CA VAL A 445 -6.86 -17.96 2.42
C VAL A 445 -5.92 -16.75 2.42
N GLY A 446 -5.37 -16.38 3.58
CA GLY A 446 -4.40 -15.30 3.69
C GLY A 446 -3.17 -15.49 2.80
N VAL A 447 -2.60 -16.70 2.79
CA VAL A 447 -1.45 -17.05 1.93
C VAL A 447 -1.83 -17.05 0.45
N GLN A 448 -3.03 -17.53 0.12
CA GLN A 448 -3.48 -17.62 -1.27
C GLN A 448 -3.81 -16.25 -1.87
N ALA A 449 -4.37 -15.33 -1.07
CA ALA A 449 -4.56 -13.95 -1.49
C ALA A 449 -3.22 -13.25 -1.80
N LEU A 450 -2.19 -13.47 -0.97
CA LEU A 450 -0.83 -12.97 -1.26
C LEU A 450 -0.27 -13.57 -2.55
N ARG A 451 -0.51 -14.87 -2.79
CA ARG A 451 -0.08 -15.53 -4.02
C ARG A 451 -0.70 -14.87 -5.25
N LEU A 452 -2.01 -14.62 -5.24
CA LEU A 452 -2.72 -13.95 -6.34
C LEU A 452 -2.20 -12.53 -6.59
N GLU A 453 -1.92 -11.81 -5.52
CA GLU A 453 -1.37 -10.47 -5.59
C GLU A 453 0.04 -10.46 -6.20
N TYR A 454 0.89 -11.39 -5.78
CA TYR A 454 2.30 -11.44 -6.19
C TYR A 454 2.50 -11.93 -7.62
N TYR A 455 1.80 -12.99 -8.03
CA TYR A 455 2.04 -13.61 -9.33
C TYR A 455 1.16 -13.01 -10.44
N GLU A 456 -0.03 -12.53 -10.13
CA GLU A 456 -0.99 -12.08 -11.13
C GLU A 456 -1.12 -10.55 -11.18
N LEU A 457 -1.09 -9.85 -10.04
CA LEU A 457 -1.24 -8.39 -9.99
C LEU A 457 0.12 -7.66 -10.09
N PHE A 458 1.08 -7.99 -9.24
CA PHE A 458 2.37 -7.28 -9.16
C PHE A 458 3.27 -7.52 -10.35
N SER A 459 3.24 -8.72 -10.94
CA SER A 459 3.99 -9.02 -12.18
C SER A 459 3.57 -8.15 -13.38
N ARG A 460 2.43 -7.45 -13.30
CA ARG A 460 1.96 -6.48 -14.30
C ARG A 460 2.33 -5.04 -13.97
N LEU A 461 2.42 -4.72 -12.68
CA LEU A 461 2.73 -3.38 -12.19
C LEU A 461 4.24 -3.10 -12.25
N PHE A 462 5.06 -4.11 -11.97
CA PHE A 462 6.51 -4.01 -11.93
C PHE A 462 7.15 -4.82 -13.06
N GLN A 463 7.87 -4.15 -13.96
CA GLN A 463 8.73 -4.82 -14.95
C GLN A 463 10.17 -5.02 -14.44
N ALA A 464 10.58 -4.22 -13.45
CA ALA A 464 11.91 -4.24 -12.86
C ALA A 464 11.79 -4.07 -11.34
N GLU A 465 12.76 -4.59 -10.60
CA GLU A 465 12.91 -4.30 -9.17
C GLU A 465 13.65 -2.97 -9.00
N GLY A 466 13.13 -2.09 -8.15
CA GLY A 466 13.81 -0.86 -7.77
C GLY A 466 14.97 -1.11 -6.82
N ARG A 467 15.86 -0.12 -6.69
CA ARG A 467 16.92 -0.15 -5.67
C ARG A 467 16.41 0.48 -4.35
N PRO A 468 16.41 -0.23 -3.21
CA PRO A 468 15.94 0.36 -1.95
C PRO A 468 16.93 1.42 -1.46
N PHE A 469 16.39 2.53 -0.93
CA PHE A 469 17.22 3.56 -0.31
C PHE A 469 17.89 3.05 0.96
N ARG A 470 19.22 3.08 1.00
CA ARG A 470 20.03 2.68 2.15
C ARG A 470 20.87 3.87 2.62
N PRO A 471 20.40 4.67 3.58
CA PRO A 471 21.19 5.79 4.07
C PRO A 471 22.46 5.26 4.76
N TRP A 472 23.58 5.93 4.49
CA TRP A 472 24.83 5.66 5.18
C TRP A 472 24.73 6.14 6.63
N ARG A 473 25.15 5.27 7.55
CA ARG A 473 25.19 5.55 8.99
C ARG A 473 26.52 5.08 9.55
N LEU A 474 26.95 5.72 10.62
CA LEU A 474 28.13 5.27 11.33
C LEU A 474 27.85 3.93 12.03
N PRO A 475 28.77 2.95 11.96
CA PRO A 475 28.68 1.77 12.80
C PRO A 475 28.58 2.17 14.28
N PRO A 476 27.72 1.52 15.08
CA PRO A 476 27.63 1.81 16.50
C PRO A 476 29.00 1.60 17.15
N THR A 477 29.40 2.54 17.99
CA THR A 477 30.68 2.43 18.70
C THR A 477 30.63 1.22 19.63
N SER A 478 31.77 0.57 19.88
CA SER A 478 31.86 -0.68 20.66
C SER A 478 31.36 -0.58 22.12
N GLY A 479 31.02 0.62 22.60
CA GLY A 479 30.30 0.86 23.86
C GLY A 479 28.78 0.69 23.74
N GLU A 480 28.16 1.13 22.64
CA GLU A 480 26.71 0.98 22.38
C GLU A 480 26.35 -0.44 21.94
N ALA A 481 27.22 -1.09 21.15
CA ALA A 481 27.04 -2.47 20.71
C ALA A 481 26.97 -3.47 21.88
N ARG A 482 27.61 -3.17 23.02
CA ARG A 482 27.56 -3.97 24.26
C ARG A 482 26.22 -3.92 24.99
N SER A 483 25.36 -2.96 24.66
CA SER A 483 24.01 -2.83 25.23
C SER A 483 22.91 -3.55 24.42
N CYS A 484 23.23 -4.04 23.22
CA CYS A 484 22.32 -4.84 22.42
C CYS A 484 22.36 -6.30 22.89
N PRO A 485 21.23 -6.90 23.33
CA PRO A 485 21.20 -8.32 23.66
C PRO A 485 21.53 -9.13 22.40
N SER A 486 22.59 -9.92 22.49
CA SER A 486 23.08 -10.79 21.42
C SER A 486 21.95 -11.67 20.88
N GLY A 487 21.59 -11.49 19.61
CA GLY A 487 20.60 -12.32 18.92
C GLY A 487 19.45 -11.58 18.22
N SER A 488 19.38 -10.24 18.27
CA SER A 488 18.31 -9.47 17.59
C SER A 488 18.87 -8.52 16.53
N GLY A 489 19.36 -9.08 15.42
CA GLY A 489 19.95 -8.34 14.29
C GLY A 489 19.03 -7.30 13.62
N GLU A 490 17.72 -7.32 13.91
CA GLU A 490 16.75 -6.33 13.42
C GLU A 490 16.35 -5.27 14.44
N ALA A 491 16.56 -5.50 15.75
CA ALA A 491 16.02 -4.65 16.81
C ALA A 491 16.96 -3.49 17.23
N CYS A 492 18.24 -3.55 16.84
CA CYS A 492 19.19 -2.43 16.98
C CYS A 492 19.33 -1.60 15.68
N ARG A 493 18.25 -1.52 14.89
CA ARG A 493 18.05 -0.44 13.91
C ARG A 493 17.05 0.54 14.55
N PRO A 494 17.42 1.80 14.85
CA PRO A 494 16.48 2.78 15.39
C PRO A 494 15.32 3.08 14.44
#